data_AF-W1XD61-F1
#
_entry.id   AF-W1XD61-F1
#
_cell.length_a   1.000
_cell.length_b   1.000
_cell.length_c   1.000
_cell.angle_alpha   90.00
_cell.angle_beta   90.00
_cell.angle_gamma   90.00
#
_symmetry.space_group_name_H-M   'P 1'
#
loop_
_entity.id
_entity.type
_entity.pdbx_description
1 polymer ?
#
loop_
_entity_poly.entity_id
_entity_poly.type
_entity_poly.pdbx_seq_one_letter_code
_entity_poly.pdbx_strand_id
1 'polypeptide(L)'
;MTLAIFAVLSLLVAGELRAGVVVGGTRFIFPADRESISVLLTNTSQESWLINSKINRPTRWAGGEASTVPAPLLAAPPLILLKPGTTGTLRLL
;
A
#
# COMPACT_ATOMS: atom_id res chain seq x y z
N MET A 1 0.41 -44.35 -0.74
CA MET A 1 0.15 -43.83 -2.11
C MET A 1 -0.88 -42.71 -2.12
N THR A 2 -2.04 -42.87 -1.48
CA THR A 2 -3.12 -41.86 -1.42
C THR A 2 -2.70 -40.51 -0.83
N LEU A 3 -1.89 -40.50 0.25
CA LEU A 3 -1.42 -39.25 0.86
C LEU A 3 -0.51 -38.44 -0.07
N ALA A 4 0.38 -39.12 -0.81
CA ALA A 4 1.28 -38.48 -1.77
C ALA A 4 0.50 -37.88 -2.95
N ILE A 5 -0.52 -38.59 -3.45
CA ILE A 5 -1.41 -38.10 -4.50
C ILE A 5 -2.18 -36.86 -4.03
N PHE A 6 -2.70 -36.88 -2.81
CA PHE A 6 -3.40 -35.74 -2.22
C PHE A 6 -2.48 -34.52 -2.04
N ALA A 7 -1.25 -34.73 -1.59
CA ALA A 7 -0.26 -33.67 -1.45
C ALA A 7 0.12 -33.03 -2.79
N VAL A 8 0.33 -33.84 -3.83
CA VAL A 8 0.62 -33.36 -5.19
C VAL A 8 -0.55 -32.55 -5.73
N LEU A 9 -1.79 -33.07 -5.65
CA LEU A 9 -2.99 -32.35 -6.09
C LEU A 9 -3.18 -31.01 -5.36
N SER A 10 -2.83 -30.94 -4.08
CA SER A 10 -2.91 -29.70 -3.31
C SER A 10 -1.94 -28.62 -3.82
N LEU A 11 -0.75 -29.01 -4.28
CA LEU A 11 0.24 -28.09 -4.85
C LEU A 11 -0.18 -27.55 -6.23
N LEU A 12 -0.93 -28.32 -7.02
CA LEU A 12 -1.47 -27.87 -8.31
C LEU A 12 -2.54 -26.77 -8.18
N VAL A 13 -3.17 -26.63 -7.01
CA VAL A 13 -4.21 -25.63 -6.72
C VAL A 13 -3.64 -24.43 -5.93
N ALA A 14 -2.36 -24.47 -5.54
CA ALA A 14 -1.72 -23.35 -4.86
C ALA A 14 -1.57 -22.17 -5.84
N GLY A 15 -2.41 -21.15 -5.68
CA GLY A 15 -2.34 -19.92 -6.47
C GLY A 15 -1.10 -19.08 -6.12
N GLU A 16 -0.51 -18.44 -7.13
CA GLU A 16 0.58 -17.49 -6.93
C GLU A 16 0.03 -16.16 -6.38
N LEU A 17 0.42 -15.79 -5.16
CA LEU A 17 0.15 -14.46 -4.62
C LEU A 17 1.26 -13.51 -5.10
N ARG A 18 0.94 -12.67 -6.09
CA ARG A 18 1.86 -11.63 -6.58
C ARG A 18 1.48 -10.28 -5.98
N ALA A 19 2.46 -9.57 -5.42
CA ALA A 19 2.25 -8.18 -4.97
C ALA A 19 1.93 -7.30 -6.19
N GLY A 20 0.80 -6.60 -6.14
CA GLY A 20 0.30 -5.89 -7.32
C GLY A 20 0.83 -4.47 -7.50
N VAL A 21 1.18 -3.79 -6.39
CA VAL A 21 1.43 -2.35 -6.39
C VAL A 21 2.68 -2.03 -5.58
N VAL A 22 3.56 -1.24 -6.17
CA VAL A 22 4.79 -0.74 -5.57
C VAL A 22 4.62 0.72 -5.17
N VAL A 23 4.97 1.05 -3.93
CA VAL A 23 5.07 2.43 -3.43
C VAL A 23 6.47 2.96 -3.70
N GLY A 24 6.61 4.17 -4.23
CA GLY A 24 7.90 4.76 -4.60
C GLY A 24 8.89 5.05 -3.46
N GLY A 25 8.59 4.63 -2.23
CA GLY A 25 9.43 4.80 -1.05
C GLY A 25 8.91 4.03 0.15
N THR A 26 9.78 3.83 1.14
CA THR A 26 9.45 3.16 2.42
C THR A 26 9.13 4.16 3.54
N ARG A 27 9.49 5.44 3.35
CA ARG A 27 9.22 6.55 4.24
C ARG A 27 9.11 7.85 3.44
N PHE A 28 8.27 8.76 3.93
CA PHE A 28 8.06 10.08 3.34
C PHE A 28 8.20 11.12 4.43
N ILE A 29 9.07 12.10 4.21
CA ILE A 29 9.24 13.24 5.12
C ILE A 29 8.28 14.32 4.63
N PHE A 30 7.39 14.77 5.51
CA PHE A 30 6.47 15.88 5.25
C PHE A 30 7.06 17.16 5.89
N PRO A 31 7.67 18.06 5.10
CA PRO A 31 8.27 19.28 5.64
C PRO A 31 7.20 20.24 6.18
N ALA A 32 7.50 20.95 7.26
CA ALA A 32 6.54 21.85 7.91
C ALA A 32 6.16 23.08 7.06
N ASP A 33 7.00 23.44 6.09
CA ASP A 33 6.82 24.57 5.16
C ASP A 33 6.09 24.16 3.86
N ARG A 34 5.70 22.89 3.72
CA ARG A 34 5.02 22.38 2.53
C ARG A 34 3.56 22.12 2.82
N GLU A 35 2.70 22.59 1.92
CA GLU A 35 1.26 22.29 1.96
C GLU A 35 0.94 20.86 1.50
N SER A 36 1.83 20.21 0.75
CA SER A 36 1.63 18.83 0.32
C SER A 36 2.89 18.16 -0.18
N ILE A 37 2.89 16.82 -0.16
CA ILE A 37 3.90 15.97 -0.82
C ILE A 37 3.23 14.89 -1.68
N SER A 38 3.96 14.38 -2.67
CA SER A 38 3.48 13.34 -3.58
C SER A 38 4.11 11.98 -3.29
N VAL A 39 3.29 10.94 -3.36
CA VAL A 39 3.67 9.53 -3.23
C VAL A 39 3.29 8.82 -4.53
N LEU A 40 4.28 8.25 -5.19
CA LEU A 40 4.08 7.49 -6.43
C LEU A 40 3.65 6.06 -6.11
N LEU A 41 2.66 5.56 -6.86
CA LEU A 41 2.17 4.19 -6.79
C LEU A 41 2.24 3.58 -8.19
N THR A 42 2.93 2.47 -8.37
CA THR A 42 3.03 1.77 -9.66
C THR A 42 2.36 0.42 -9.56
N ASN A 43 1.34 0.17 -10.38
CA ASN A 43 0.79 -1.17 -10.52
C ASN A 43 1.68 -1.99 -11.45
N THR A 44 2.47 -2.90 -10.88
CA THR A 44 3.40 -3.78 -11.60
C THR A 44 2.77 -5.11 -12.00
N SER A 45 1.49 -5.31 -11.68
CA SER A 45 0.75 -6.52 -12.05
C SER A 45 0.09 -6.43 -13.42
N GLN A 46 -0.44 -7.56 -13.86
CA GLN A 46 -1.27 -7.69 -15.06
C GLN A 46 -2.77 -7.42 -14.79
N GLU A 47 -3.13 -7.13 -13.54
CA GLU A 47 -4.51 -6.92 -13.10
C GLU A 47 -4.75 -5.45 -12.74
N SER A 48 -6.01 -5.01 -12.76
CA SER A 48 -6.36 -3.67 -12.27
C SER A 48 -6.50 -3.69 -10.75
N TRP A 49 -5.94 -2.70 -10.07
CA TRP A 49 -6.00 -2.58 -8.61
C TRP A 49 -6.76 -1.34 -8.18
N LEU A 50 -7.69 -1.52 -7.25
CA LEU A 50 -8.36 -0.42 -6.57
C LEU A 50 -7.60 -0.10 -5.28
N ILE A 51 -6.98 1.07 -5.24
CA ILE A 51 -6.14 1.49 -4.12
C ILE A 51 -6.95 2.32 -3.15
N ASN A 52 -7.05 1.88 -1.91
CA ASN A 52 -7.67 2.61 -0.81
C ASN A 52 -6.59 3.23 0.07
N SER A 53 -6.58 4.56 0.16
CA SER A 53 -5.53 5.33 0.82
C SER A 53 -6.04 5.93 2.12
N LYS A 54 -5.39 5.60 3.23
CA LYS A 54 -5.75 6.08 4.57
C LYS A 54 -4.50 6.41 5.37
N ILE A 55 -4.56 7.50 6.12
CA ILE A 55 -3.54 7.84 7.12
C ILE A 55 -4.06 7.34 8.46
N ASN A 56 -3.37 6.36 9.03
CA ASN A 56 -3.69 5.87 10.35
C ASN A 56 -3.11 6.82 11.40
N ARG A 57 -3.79 6.94 12.55
CA ARG A 57 -3.24 7.65 13.70
C ARG A 57 -1.90 7.04 14.10
N PRO A 58 -0.93 7.84 14.55
CA PRO A 58 0.33 7.29 15.02
C PRO A 58 0.05 6.37 16.22
N THR A 59 0.17 5.05 16.02
CA THR A 59 0.45 4.15 17.13
C THR A 59 1.90 4.42 17.51
N ARG A 60 2.10 4.88 18.76
CA ARG A 60 3.39 5.22 19.38
C ARG A 60 4.58 4.61 18.63
N TRP A 61 5.35 5.44 17.92
CA TRP A 61 6.63 5.00 17.38
C TRP A 61 7.57 4.68 18.55
N ALA A 62 8.38 3.62 18.45
CA ALA A 62 9.35 3.28 19.48
C ALA A 62 10.37 4.43 19.63
N GLY A 63 10.24 5.22 20.70
CA GLY A 63 11.07 6.39 20.99
C GLY A 63 10.36 7.75 20.89
N GLY A 64 9.06 7.80 20.55
CA GLY A 64 8.26 9.03 20.52
C GLY A 64 7.20 9.10 21.63
N GLU A 65 6.88 10.31 22.09
CA GLU A 65 5.71 10.53 22.94
C GLU A 65 4.42 10.24 22.17
N ALA A 66 3.39 9.76 22.87
CA ALA A 66 2.09 9.51 22.26
C ALA A 66 1.42 10.86 21.91
N SER A 67 1.27 11.16 20.62
CA SER A 67 0.50 12.33 20.21
C SER A 67 -0.99 12.08 20.49
N THR A 68 -1.61 12.98 21.26
CA THR A 68 -3.05 12.99 21.56
C THR A 68 -3.87 13.70 20.49
N VAL A 69 -3.21 14.33 19.51
CA VAL A 69 -3.84 15.09 18.43
C VAL A 69 -4.01 14.17 17.19
N PRO A 70 -5.19 14.12 16.55
CA PRO A 70 -5.35 13.45 15.27
C PRO A 70 -4.30 13.97 14.28
N ALA A 71 -3.64 13.08 13.52
CA ALA A 71 -2.77 13.53 12.45
C ALA A 71 -3.61 14.38 11.48
N PRO A 72 -3.31 15.67 11.27
CA PRO A 72 -4.15 16.57 10.46
C PRO A 72 -4.00 16.33 8.96
N LEU A 73 -3.39 15.19 8.56
CA LEU A 73 -3.05 14.91 7.18
C LEU A 73 -4.15 14.10 6.48
N LEU A 74 -4.33 14.37 5.19
CA LEU A 74 -5.23 13.63 4.29
C LEU A 74 -4.45 13.03 3.12
N ALA A 75 -4.83 11.82 2.69
CA ALA A 75 -4.32 11.22 1.47
C ALA A 75 -5.37 11.31 0.35
N ALA A 76 -5.04 12.01 -0.73
CA ALA A 76 -5.93 12.24 -1.86
C ALA A 76 -5.35 11.67 -3.18
N PRO A 77 -6.16 11.03 -4.03
CA PRO A 77 -7.53 10.60 -3.77
C PRO A 77 -7.58 9.44 -2.73
N PRO A 78 -8.66 9.32 -1.94
CA PRO A 78 -8.82 8.23 -0.97
C PRO A 78 -9.07 6.89 -1.65
N LEU A 79 -9.50 6.90 -2.92
CA LEU A 79 -9.75 5.71 -3.72
C LEU A 79 -9.34 6.00 -5.17
N ILE A 80 -8.44 5.17 -5.74
CA ILE A 80 -7.98 5.31 -7.13
C ILE A 80 -7.86 3.95 -7.79
N LEU A 81 -8.35 3.83 -9.02
CA LEU A 81 -8.15 2.66 -9.86
C LEU A 81 -6.85 2.79 -10.65
N LEU A 82 -5.92 1.84 -10.46
CA LEU A 82 -4.69 1.72 -11.25
C LEU A 82 -4.82 0.55 -12.23
N LYS A 83 -4.76 0.85 -13.52
CA LYS A 83 -4.71 -0.16 -14.58
C LYS A 83 -3.35 -0.89 -14.59
N PRO A 84 -3.25 -2.07 -15.22
CA PRO A 84 -1.97 -2.79 -15.36
C PRO A 84 -0.87 -1.88 -15.92
N GLY A 85 0.31 -1.90 -15.30
CA GLY A 85 1.48 -1.13 -15.75
C GLY A 85 1.40 0.39 -15.56
N THR A 86 0.36 0.92 -14.93
CA THR A 86 0.19 2.37 -14.75
C THR A 86 0.75 2.88 -13.44
N THR A 87 1.16 4.15 -13.45
CA THR A 87 1.60 4.87 -12.26
C THR A 87 0.57 5.93 -11.88
N GLY A 88 0.11 5.89 -10.63
CA GLY A 88 -0.71 6.93 -10.02
C GLY A 88 0.08 7.75 -9.01
N THR A 89 -0.52 8.86 -8.58
CA THR A 89 0.03 9.73 -7.55
C THR A 89 -1.00 9.91 -6.44
N LEU A 90 -0.56 9.68 -5.20
CA LEU A 90 -1.26 10.14 -4.01
C LEU A 90 -0.62 11.44 -3.54
N ARG A 91 -1.46 12.38 -3.14
CA ARG A 91 -1.04 13.64 -2.53
C ARG A 91 -1.38 13.59 -1.05
N LEU A 92 -0.38 13.78 -0.21
CA LEU A 92 -0.55 13.98 1.21
C LEU A 92 -0.72 15.49 1.42
N LEU A 93 -1.82 15.87 2.04
CA LEU A 93 -2.20 17.24 2.41
C LEU A 93 -2.13 17.39 3.92
#